data_AF-A0A5C6MR31-F1
#
_entry.id   AF-A0A5C6MR31-F1
#
_cell.length_a   1.000
_cell.length_b   1.000
_cell.length_c   1.000
_cell.angle_alpha   90.00
_cell.angle_beta   90.00
_cell.angle_gamma   90.00
#
_symmetry.space_group_name_H-M   'P 1'
#
loop_
_entity.id
_entity.type
_entity.pdbx_description
1 polymer ?
#
loop_
_entity_poly.entity_id
_entity_poly.type
_entity_poly.pdbx_seq_one_letter_code
_entity_poly.pdbx_strand_id
1 'polypeptide(L)' 'MQLLGSAVLFSVLLQAMAVPTEDWQTATSIYNFSAVDIDGNVVSLEKYRGDVVIITNVASK' A
#
# COMPACT_ATOMS: atom_id res chain seq x y z
N MET A 1 -42.11 -16.80 -1.61
CA MET A 1 -41.57 -15.50 -1.18
C MET A 1 -40.28 -15.65 -0.35
N GLN A 2 -39.37 -16.58 -0.70
CA GLN A 2 -38.13 -16.83 0.06
C GLN A 2 -36.84 -16.67 -0.77
N LEU A 3 -36.94 -16.54 -2.10
CA LEU A 3 -35.76 -16.38 -2.96
C LEU A 3 -35.24 -14.93 -3.08
N LEU A 4 -36.09 -13.93 -2.85
CA LEU A 4 -35.69 -12.51 -2.91
C LEU A 4 -34.81 -12.09 -1.71
N GLY A 5 -34.99 -12.70 -0.54
CA GLY A 5 -34.18 -12.38 0.65
C GLY A 5 -32.74 -12.88 0.54
N SER A 6 -32.52 -14.05 -0.07
CA SER A 6 -31.19 -14.65 -0.25
C SER A 6 -30.33 -13.84 -1.23
N ALA A 7 -30.92 -13.33 -2.32
CA ALA A 7 -30.19 -12.51 -3.29
C ALA A 7 -29.72 -11.16 -2.69
N VAL A 8 -30.52 -10.54 -1.84
CA VAL A 8 -30.14 -9.31 -1.13
C VAL A 8 -29.03 -9.58 -0.10
N LEU A 9 -29.15 -10.66 0.68
CA LEU A 9 -28.09 -11.10 1.60
C LEU A 9 -26.77 -11.42 0.87
N PHE A 10 -26.84 -12.09 -0.28
CA PHE A 10 -25.66 -12.41 -1.08
C PHE A 10 -25.00 -11.16 -1.68
N SER A 11 -25.80 -10.17 -2.09
CA SER A 11 -25.30 -8.90 -2.61
C SER A 11 -24.62 -8.05 -1.53
N VAL A 12 -25.14 -8.05 -0.30
CA VAL A 12 -24.51 -7.39 0.86
C VAL A 12 -23.22 -8.10 1.26
N LEU A 13 -23.19 -9.43 1.22
CA LEU A 13 -21.99 -10.20 1.53
C LEU A 13 -20.85 -9.91 0.54
N LEU A 14 -21.17 -9.73 -0.75
CA LEU A 14 -20.18 -9.46 -1.80
C LEU A 14 -19.58 -8.04 -1.72
N GLN A 15 -20.27 -7.08 -1.11
CA GLN A 15 -19.72 -5.73 -0.88
C GLN A 15 -18.77 -5.66 0.33
N ALA A 16 -18.79 -6.65 1.22
CA ALA A 16 -17.99 -6.66 2.45
C ALA A 16 -16.54 -7.14 2.26
N MET A 17 -16.19 -7.70 1.09
CA MET A 17 -14.80 -7.97 0.71
C MET A 17 -14.17 -6.69 0.17
N ALA A 18 -13.80 -5.80 1.08
CA ALA A 18 -12.87 -4.73 0.76
C ALA A 18 -11.58 -5.35 0.23
N VAL A 19 -11.12 -4.90 -0.94
CA VAL A 19 -9.79 -5.25 -1.46
C VAL A 19 -8.76 -4.77 -0.43
N PRO A 20 -7.81 -5.63 0.01
CA PRO A 20 -6.71 -5.17 0.85
C PRO A 20 -6.07 -3.96 0.17
N THR A 21 -6.04 -2.84 0.87
CA THR A 21 -5.29 -1.69 0.37
C THR A 21 -3.83 -2.07 0.38
N GLU A 22 -3.13 -1.83 -0.73
CA GLU A 22 -1.69 -2.08 -0.79
C GLU A 22 -1.00 -1.23 0.27
N ASP A 23 0.09 -1.72 0.87
CA ASP A 23 0.78 -1.02 1.97
C ASP A 23 1.17 0.42 1.58
N TRP A 24 1.52 0.66 0.30
CA TRP A 24 1.84 1.99 -0.21
C TRP A 24 0.63 2.93 -0.31
N GLN A 25 -0.59 2.41 -0.43
CA GLN A 25 -1.82 3.21 -0.53
C GLN A 25 -2.23 3.80 0.83
N THR A 26 -1.83 3.17 1.93
CA THR A 26 -2.15 3.62 3.29
C THR A 26 -0.95 4.27 4.01
N ALA A 27 0.21 4.32 3.36
CA ALA A 27 1.41 4.93 3.92
C ALA A 27 1.23 6.43 4.15
N THR A 28 1.58 6.91 5.35
CA THR A 28 1.48 8.32 5.73
C THR A 28 2.84 9.02 5.73
N SER A 29 3.92 8.26 5.59
CA SER A 29 5.28 8.76 5.62
C SER A 29 6.19 7.97 4.68
N ILE A 30 7.25 8.61 4.19
CA ILE A 30 8.31 7.94 3.43
C ILE A 30 9.00 6.84 4.25
N TYR A 31 8.96 6.93 5.58
CA TYR A 31 9.59 5.95 6.47
C TYR A 31 8.84 4.60 6.53
N ASN A 32 7.62 4.53 5.99
CA ASN A 32 6.90 3.27 5.83
C ASN A 32 7.43 2.42 4.66
N PHE A 33 8.36 2.94 3.87
CA PHE A 33 8.87 2.29 2.67
C PHE A 33 10.26 1.69 2.90
N SER A 34 10.57 0.69 2.08
CA SER A 34 11.91 0.15 1.88
C SER A 34 12.26 0.22 0.40
N ALA A 35 13.55 0.32 0.08
CA ALA A 35 14.06 0.34 -1.29
C ALA A 35 15.25 -0.61 -1.42
N VAL A 36 15.47 -1.13 -2.62
CA VAL A 36 16.69 -1.86 -2.94
C VAL A 36 17.78 -0.84 -3.22
N ASP A 37 18.90 -0.91 -2.48
CA ASP A 37 20.05 -0.04 -2.70
C ASP A 37 20.90 -0.51 -3.91
N ILE A 38 21.96 0.23 -4.23
CA ILE A 38 22.82 -0.06 -5.40
C ILE A 38 23.58 -1.38 -5.26
N ASP A 39 23.69 -1.90 -4.04
CA ASP A 39 24.37 -3.15 -3.71
C ASP A 39 23.39 -4.34 -3.66
N GLY A 40 22.10 -4.09 -3.90
CA GLY A 40 21.05 -5.12 -3.93
C GLY A 40 20.40 -5.42 -2.58
N ASN A 41 20.69 -4.64 -1.54
CA ASN A 41 20.12 -4.86 -0.21
C ASN A 41 18.76 -4.15 -0.08
N VAL A 42 17.81 -4.80 0.59
CA VAL A 42 16.56 -4.13 1.00
C VAL A 42 16.84 -3.25 2.21
N VAL A 43 16.71 -1.95 2.04
CA VAL A 43 16.99 -0.93 3.06
C VAL A 43 15.72 -0.18 3.40
N SER A 44 15.37 -0.11 4.70
CA SER A 44 14.27 0.73 5.17
C SER A 44 14.65 2.21 5.10
N LEU A 45 13.70 3.06 4.63
CA LEU A 45 13.89 4.51 4.61
C LEU A 45 13.80 5.16 6.00
N GLU A 46 13.37 4.41 7.02
CA GLU A 46 13.40 4.80 8.44
C GLU A 46 14.79 5.30 8.87
N LYS A 47 15.86 4.81 8.23
CA LYS A 47 17.25 5.23 8.48
C LYS A 47 17.50 6.73 8.31
N TYR A 48 16.62 7.46 7.61
CA TYR A 48 16.74 8.90 7.36
C TYR A 48 15.87 9.74 8.32
N ARG A 49 15.23 9.14 9.32
CA ARG A 49 14.39 9.87 10.28
C ARG A 49 15.21 10.89 11.05
N GLY A 50 14.74 12.13 11.05
CA GLY A 50 15.39 13.25 11.73
C GLY A 50 16.22 14.12 10.80
N ASP A 51 16.48 13.67 9.57
CA ASP A 51 17.18 14.44 8.55
C ASP A 51 16.21 15.06 7.54
N VAL A 52 16.67 16.10 6.85
CA VAL A 52 15.97 16.65 5.68
C VAL A 52 16.30 15.79 4.46
N VAL A 53 15.28 15.21 3.82
CA VAL A 53 15.44 14.29 2.69
C VAL A 53 14.94 14.91 1.40
N ILE A 54 15.73 14.81 0.32
CA ILE A 54 15.33 15.15 -1.05
C ILE A 54 15.17 13.85 -1.84
N ILE A 55 13.98 13.63 -2.39
CA ILE A 55 13.69 12.51 -3.30
C ILE A 55 13.62 13.07 -4.71
N THR A 56 14.38 12.50 -5.63
CA THR A 56 14.40 12.93 -7.03
C THR A 56 14.29 11.74 -7.96
N ASN A 57 13.56 11.92 -9.07
CA ASN A 57 13.55 10.97 -10.17
C ASN A 57 14.74 11.29 -11.08
N VAL A 58 15.67 10.34 -11.22
CA VAL A 58 16.84 10.47 -12.09
C VAL A 58 16.63 9.60 -13.32
N ALA A 59 16.77 10.20 -14.51
CA ALA A 59 16.91 9.47 -15.76
C ALA A 59 18.41 9.32 -16.09
N SER A 60 18.90 8.09 -16.18
CA SER A 60 20.24 7.77 -16.70
C SER A 60 20.18 7.36 -18.18
N LYS A 61 21.30 7.53 -18.89
CA LYS A 61 21.44 7.26 -20.32
C LYS A 61 21.92 5.84 -20.59
#